data_AF-A0A9X3BXA3-F1
#
_entry.id   AF-A0A9X3BXA3-F1
#
_cell.length_a   1.000
_cell.length_b   1.000
_cell.length_c   1.000
_cell.angle_alpha   90.00
_cell.angle_beta   90.00
_cell.angle_gamma   90.00
#
_symmetry.space_group_name_H-M   'P 1'
#
loop_
_entity.id
_entity.type
_entity.pdbx_description
1 polymer ?
#
loop_
_entity_poly.entity_id
_entity_poly.type
_entity_poly.pdbx_seq_one_letter_code
_entity_poly.pdbx_strand_id
1 'polypeptide(L)'
;MEPITMAVITPFLIELGKKGIEKFSEKGFENISEGAINWIKTLFFKDDKPKKALLELQANPESKEKQNIAKALIENSIEDNPEFEIHLKEILEKLPKVENTITNSKNVNIGNVNTGGGDFRLGDNYGA
;
A
#
# COMPACT_ATOMS: atom_id res chain seq x y z
N MET A 1 3.80 -5.58 -22.84
CA MET A 1 3.60 -5.35 -21.41
C MET A 1 4.21 -4.00 -21.08
N GLU A 2 3.47 -3.11 -20.42
CA GLU A 2 4.08 -1.89 -19.89
C GLU A 2 5.05 -2.24 -18.77
N PRO A 3 6.19 -1.56 -18.63
CA PRO A 3 7.14 -1.85 -17.55
C PRO A 3 6.48 -1.58 -16.20
N ILE A 4 6.55 -2.55 -15.29
CA ILE A 4 6.09 -2.38 -13.91
C ILE A 4 7.01 -1.33 -13.27
N THR A 5 6.51 -0.13 -13.05
CA THR A 5 7.32 0.93 -12.46
C THR A 5 7.42 0.74 -10.95
N MET A 6 8.57 1.12 -10.39
CA MET A 6 8.75 1.12 -8.92
C MET A 6 7.68 1.96 -8.22
N ALA A 7 7.28 3.09 -8.80
CA ALA A 7 6.26 3.97 -8.21
C ALA A 7 4.91 3.27 -8.02
N VAL A 8 4.52 2.42 -8.97
CA VAL A 8 3.25 1.68 -8.93
C VAL A 8 3.29 0.54 -7.91
N ILE A 9 4.41 -0.17 -7.81
CA ILE A 9 4.50 -1.37 -6.97
C ILE A 9 5.02 -1.12 -5.55
N THR A 10 5.64 0.05 -5.30
CA THR A 10 6.17 0.39 -3.97
C THR A 10 5.11 0.35 -2.85
N PRO A 11 3.90 0.90 -3.02
CA PRO A 11 2.86 0.81 -1.99
C PRO A 11 2.52 -0.64 -1.62
N PHE A 12 2.44 -1.53 -2.62
CA PHE A 12 2.24 -2.95 -2.44
C PHE A 12 3.38 -3.58 -1.63
N LEU A 13 4.63 -3.34 -2.04
CA LEU A 13 5.81 -3.91 -1.39
C LEU A 13 5.97 -3.42 0.05
N ILE A 14 5.63 -2.15 0.32
CA ILE A 14 5.63 -1.61 1.67
C ILE A 14 4.56 -2.29 2.54
N GLU A 15 3.33 -2.43 2.05
CA GLU A 15 2.27 -3.14 2.78
C GLU A 15 2.66 -4.61 3.01
N LEU A 16 3.16 -5.30 1.98
CA LEU A 16 3.62 -6.69 2.07
C LEU A 16 4.74 -6.84 3.12
N GLY A 17 5.72 -5.92 3.15
CA GLY A 17 6.79 -5.91 4.13
C GLY A 17 6.33 -5.55 5.55
N LYS A 18 5.41 -4.60 5.71
CA LYS A 18 4.95 -4.18 7.05
C LYS A 18 3.98 -5.17 7.68
N LYS A 19 3.13 -5.79 6.88
CA LYS A 19 1.94 -6.49 7.35
C LYS A 19 1.88 -7.96 6.95
N GLY A 20 2.76 -8.42 6.05
CA GLY A 20 2.70 -9.76 5.50
C GLY A 20 1.41 -10.02 4.72
N ILE A 21 1.20 -11.28 4.30
CA ILE A 21 0.00 -11.67 3.54
C ILE A 21 -1.25 -11.79 4.41
N GLU A 22 -1.11 -11.95 5.73
CA GLU A 22 -2.23 -12.19 6.65
C GLU A 22 -3.18 -10.99 6.73
N LYS A 23 -2.64 -9.77 6.64
CA LYS A 23 -3.46 -8.55 6.54
C LYS A 23 -4.14 -8.37 5.19
N PHE A 24 -3.71 -9.07 4.14
CA PHE A 24 -4.46 -9.12 2.89
C PHE A 24 -5.78 -9.88 3.10
N SER A 25 -5.85 -10.86 4.00
CA SER A 25 -7.10 -11.54 4.34
C SER A 25 -7.97 -10.84 5.39
N GLU A 26 -7.38 -10.07 6.32
CA GLU A 26 -8.11 -9.52 7.48
C GLU A 26 -8.63 -8.08 7.27
N LYS A 27 -9.64 -7.87 6.41
CA LYS A 27 -10.41 -6.60 6.27
C LYS A 27 -9.82 -5.48 5.39
N GLY A 28 -8.56 -5.55 4.96
CA GLY A 28 -7.99 -4.54 4.05
C GLY A 28 -8.28 -4.80 2.57
N PHE A 29 -8.51 -6.07 2.21
CA PHE A 29 -8.55 -6.53 0.84
C PHE A 29 -9.53 -7.69 0.63
N GLU A 30 -10.71 -7.63 1.26
CA GLU A 30 -11.79 -8.65 1.20
C GLU A 30 -12.27 -8.99 -0.23
N ASN A 31 -11.66 -8.40 -1.25
CA ASN A 31 -11.98 -8.62 -2.64
C ASN A 31 -10.83 -9.22 -3.47
N ILE A 32 -9.60 -9.40 -2.97
CA ILE A 32 -8.53 -10.01 -3.81
C ILE A 32 -8.85 -11.49 -4.04
N SER A 33 -8.76 -11.92 -5.30
CA SER A 33 -8.98 -13.31 -5.71
C SER A 33 -7.99 -14.26 -5.05
N GLU A 34 -8.47 -15.47 -4.73
CA GLU A 34 -7.64 -16.52 -4.16
C GLU A 34 -6.44 -16.86 -5.07
N GLY A 35 -6.62 -16.76 -6.40
CA GLY A 35 -5.55 -16.92 -7.38
C GLY A 35 -4.42 -15.90 -7.20
N ALA A 36 -4.76 -14.62 -7.02
CA ALA A 36 -3.78 -13.58 -6.78
C ALA A 36 -3.05 -13.75 -5.42
N ILE A 37 -3.78 -14.15 -4.37
CA ILE A 37 -3.18 -14.46 -3.06
C ILE A 37 -2.23 -15.66 -3.18
N ASN A 38 -2.66 -16.73 -3.85
CA ASN A 38 -1.86 -17.93 -4.04
C ASN A 38 -0.60 -17.64 -4.86
N TRP A 39 -0.71 -16.81 -5.90
CA TRP A 39 0.45 -16.35 -6.67
C TRP A 39 1.45 -15.58 -5.80
N ILE A 40 1.02 -14.62 -4.99
CA ILE A 40 1.94 -13.93 -4.05
C ILE A 40 2.57 -14.91 -3.05
N LYS A 41 1.80 -15.91 -2.57
CA LYS A 41 2.34 -16.99 -1.74
C LYS A 41 3.42 -17.77 -2.47
N THR A 42 3.25 -18.16 -3.73
CA THR A 42 4.29 -18.91 -4.47
C THR A 42 5.56 -18.09 -4.65
N LEU A 43 5.46 -16.77 -4.76
CA LEU A 43 6.62 -15.87 -4.88
C LEU A 43 7.37 -15.70 -3.57
N PHE A 44 6.66 -15.41 -2.49
CA PHE A 44 7.26 -14.95 -1.24
C PHE A 44 7.26 -15.96 -0.10
N PHE A 45 6.59 -17.12 -0.27
CA PHE A 45 6.49 -18.17 0.73
C PHE A 45 6.91 -19.52 0.17
N LYS A 46 7.38 -20.40 1.05
CA LYS A 46 7.66 -21.79 0.78
C LYS A 46 7.33 -22.59 2.04
N ASP A 47 6.44 -23.58 1.93
CA ASP A 47 5.97 -24.38 3.08
C ASP A 47 5.46 -23.49 4.24
N ASP A 48 4.62 -22.50 3.90
CA ASP A 48 4.11 -21.45 4.82
C ASP A 48 5.18 -20.58 5.51
N LYS A 49 6.45 -20.71 5.12
CA LYS A 49 7.54 -19.88 5.63
C LYS A 49 7.89 -18.77 4.65
N PRO A 50 8.09 -17.52 5.13
CA PRO A 50 8.54 -16.43 4.28
C PRO A 50 9.93 -16.73 3.71
N LYS A 51 10.10 -16.54 2.41
CA LYS A 51 11.40 -16.63 1.73
C LYS A 51 12.28 -15.45 2.13
N LYS A 52 13.59 -15.59 1.86
CA LYS A 52 14.60 -14.58 2.16
C LYS A 52 14.21 -13.17 1.68
N ALA A 53 13.72 -13.04 0.45
CA ALA A 53 13.31 -11.74 -0.10
C ALA A 53 12.20 -11.06 0.72
N LEU A 54 11.23 -11.84 1.22
CA LEU A 54 10.18 -11.30 2.08
C LEU A 54 10.73 -10.94 3.46
N LEU A 55 11.54 -11.80 4.07
CA LEU A 55 12.17 -11.51 5.36
C LEU A 55 13.03 -10.24 5.32
N GLU A 56 13.81 -10.09 4.25
CA GLU A 56 14.62 -8.90 4.02
C GLU A 56 13.72 -7.67 3.89
N LEU A 57 12.67 -7.74 3.04
CA LEU A 57 11.70 -6.67 2.86
C LEU A 57 10.98 -6.32 4.18
N GLN A 58 10.58 -7.31 4.98
CA GLN A 58 9.97 -7.10 6.29
C GLN A 58 10.90 -6.39 7.27
N ALA A 59 12.20 -6.69 7.21
CA ALA A 59 13.19 -6.03 8.06
C ALA A 59 13.42 -4.56 7.69
N ASN A 60 13.23 -4.16 6.43
CA ASN A 60 13.23 -2.74 6.04
C ASN A 60 12.38 -2.51 4.78
N PRO A 61 11.06 -2.29 4.93
CA PRO A 61 10.10 -2.21 3.81
C PRO A 61 10.32 -1.01 2.90
N GLU A 62 11.02 0.03 3.36
CA GLU A 62 11.28 1.27 2.63
C GLU A 62 12.64 1.26 1.91
N SER A 63 13.43 0.19 2.08
CA SER A 63 14.71 0.05 1.38
C SER A 63 14.49 -0.19 -0.11
N LYS A 64 14.96 0.75 -0.95
CA LYS A 64 14.92 0.63 -2.41
C LYS A 64 15.56 -0.65 -2.92
N GLU A 65 16.68 -1.08 -2.32
CA GLU A 65 17.38 -2.30 -2.71
C GLU A 65 16.49 -3.53 -2.50
N LYS A 66 15.85 -3.62 -1.34
CA LYS A 66 14.98 -4.75 -0.99
C LYS A 66 13.69 -4.74 -1.81
N GLN A 67 13.14 -3.56 -2.07
CA GLN A 67 12.01 -3.40 -2.96
C GLN A 67 12.35 -3.81 -4.39
N ASN A 68 13.54 -3.49 -4.90
CA ASN A 68 13.99 -3.92 -6.23
C ASN A 68 14.09 -5.45 -6.34
N ILE A 69 14.59 -6.13 -5.29
CA ILE A 69 14.63 -7.60 -5.26
C ILE A 69 13.22 -8.18 -5.33
N ALA A 70 12.28 -7.65 -4.51
CA ALA A 70 10.90 -8.11 -4.52
C ALA A 70 10.20 -7.81 -5.86
N LYS A 71 10.47 -6.64 -6.46
CA LYS A 71 9.99 -6.28 -7.80
C LYS A 71 10.49 -7.25 -8.87
N ALA A 72 11.78 -7.58 -8.86
CA ALA A 72 12.36 -8.51 -9.82
C ALA A 72 11.72 -9.90 -9.74
N LEU A 73 11.36 -10.38 -8.54
CA LEU A 73 10.62 -11.65 -8.40
C LEU A 73 9.23 -11.60 -9.06
N ILE A 74 8.55 -10.45 -8.95
CA ILE A 74 7.23 -10.24 -9.54
C ILE A 74 7.35 -10.13 -11.06
N GLU A 75 8.32 -9.36 -11.56
CA GLU A 75 8.60 -9.23 -13.00
C GLU A 75 8.94 -10.58 -13.62
N ASN A 76 9.91 -11.31 -13.07
CA ASN A 76 10.30 -12.61 -13.57
C ASN A 76 9.10 -13.58 -13.62
N SER A 77 8.27 -13.56 -12.56
CA SER A 77 7.08 -14.42 -12.53
C SER A 77 6.07 -14.10 -13.63
N ILE A 78 5.90 -12.82 -13.96
CA ILE A 78 4.99 -12.38 -15.02
C ILE A 78 5.61 -12.64 -16.40
N GLU A 79 6.93 -12.54 -16.54
CA GLU A 79 7.65 -12.95 -17.74
C GLU A 79 7.52 -14.46 -17.99
N ASP A 80 7.60 -15.29 -16.94
CA ASP A 80 7.38 -16.74 -17.01
C ASP A 80 5.92 -17.09 -17.28
N ASN A 81 4.97 -16.35 -16.69
CA ASN A 81 3.54 -16.52 -16.94
C ASN A 81 2.80 -15.16 -16.98
N PRO A 82 2.45 -14.66 -18.18
CA PRO A 82 1.83 -13.34 -18.35
C PRO A 82 0.42 -13.24 -17.76
N GLU A 83 -0.25 -14.35 -17.45
CA GLU A 83 -1.57 -14.35 -16.80
C GLU A 83 -1.52 -13.71 -15.41
N PHE A 84 -0.35 -13.75 -14.75
CA PHE A 84 -0.15 -13.12 -13.45
C PHE A 84 -0.17 -11.58 -13.49
N GLU A 85 -0.10 -10.97 -14.67
CA GLU A 85 -0.32 -9.52 -14.82
C GLU A 85 -1.72 -9.12 -14.30
N ILE A 86 -2.73 -9.97 -14.53
CA ILE A 86 -4.10 -9.74 -14.05
C ILE A 86 -4.14 -9.76 -12.52
N HIS A 87 -3.43 -10.70 -11.89
CA HIS A 87 -3.34 -10.77 -10.43
C HIS A 87 -2.62 -9.56 -9.84
N LEU A 88 -1.54 -9.10 -10.47
CA LEU A 88 -0.85 -7.90 -10.03
C LEU A 88 -1.76 -6.66 -10.11
N LYS A 89 -2.45 -6.46 -11.24
CA LYS A 89 -3.39 -5.35 -11.41
C LYS A 89 -4.48 -5.39 -10.34
N GLU A 90 -5.08 -6.56 -10.14
CA GLU A 90 -6.11 -6.76 -9.12
C GLU A 90 -5.63 -6.36 -7.72
N ILE A 91 -4.43 -6.80 -7.33
CA ILE A 91 -3.84 -6.44 -6.04
C ILE A 91 -3.63 -4.93 -5.96
N LEU A 92 -3.07 -4.32 -7.00
CA LEU A 92 -2.76 -2.89 -7.03
C LEU A 92 -4.02 -2.00 -6.97
N GLU A 93 -5.09 -2.42 -7.64
CA GLU A 93 -6.38 -1.72 -7.61
C GLU A 93 -7.07 -1.82 -6.24
N LYS A 94 -6.87 -2.94 -5.54
CA LYS A 94 -7.49 -3.24 -4.25
C LYS A 94 -6.63 -2.85 -3.06
N LEU A 95 -5.38 -2.44 -3.28
CA LEU A 95 -4.58 -1.81 -2.24
C LEU A 95 -5.34 -0.62 -1.68
N PRO A 96 -5.47 -0.52 -0.35
CA PRO A 96 -5.97 0.70 0.25
C PRO A 96 -5.06 1.81 -0.24
N LYS A 97 -5.59 2.64 -1.15
CA LYS A 97 -4.92 3.86 -1.55
C LYS A 97 -4.67 4.59 -0.24
N VAL A 98 -3.43 5.03 -0.03
CA VAL A 98 -3.13 5.96 1.05
C VAL A 98 -3.82 7.27 0.67
N GLU A 99 -5.14 7.31 0.78
CA GLU A 99 -5.86 8.55 0.99
C GLU A 99 -5.39 9.00 2.37
N ASN A 100 -4.67 10.12 2.40
CA ASN A 100 -4.51 10.89 3.62
C ASN A 100 -5.88 11.44 4.03
N THR A 101 -6.85 10.58 4.31
CA THR A 101 -8.07 10.98 4.98
C THR A 101 -7.67 11.24 6.42
N ILE A 102 -7.51 12.51 6.77
CA ILE A 102 -7.43 12.92 8.17
C ILE A 102 -8.81 12.67 8.77
N THR A 103 -9.14 11.42 9.11
CA THR A 103 -10.43 11.01 9.67
C THR A 103 -10.51 11.17 11.18
N ASN A 104 -9.48 11.74 11.81
CA ASN A 104 -9.42 11.93 13.26
C ASN A 104 -8.99 13.36 13.65
N SER A 105 -9.42 14.36 12.89
CA SER A 105 -9.38 15.75 13.35
C SER A 105 -10.23 15.86 14.61
N LYS A 106 -9.60 15.99 15.78
CA LYS A 106 -10.31 16.34 17.02
C LYS A 106 -11.12 17.60 16.76
N ASN A 107 -12.35 17.66 17.27
CA ASN A 107 -13.15 18.90 17.22
C ASN A 107 -12.30 20.07 17.75
N VAL A 108 -12.20 21.14 16.96
CA VAL A 108 -11.64 22.40 17.44
C VAL A 108 -12.74 23.08 18.26
N ASN A 109 -12.68 22.94 19.59
CA ASN A 109 -13.58 23.66 20.48
C ASN A 109 -13.00 25.05 20.74
N ILE A 110 -13.54 26.03 20.03
CA ILE A 110 -13.19 27.43 20.23
C ILE A 110 -14.24 27.96 21.21
N GLY A 111 -13.80 28.37 22.40
CA GLY A 111 -14.67 28.94 23.43
C GLY A 111 -15.38 30.22 22.97
N ASN A 112 -15.96 30.98 23.90
CA ASN A 112 -16.71 32.19 23.53
C ASN A 112 -15.81 33.21 22.80
N VAL A 113 -16.06 33.43 21.50
CA VAL A 113 -15.33 34.40 20.67
C VAL A 113 -16.13 35.69 20.60
N ASN A 114 -15.51 36.81 20.97
CA ASN A 114 -16.12 38.13 20.88
C ASN A 114 -15.26 39.00 19.97
N THR A 115 -15.71 39.23 18.73
CA THR A 115 -14.88 39.91 17.72
C THR A 115 -14.95 41.43 17.78
N GLY A 116 -15.80 41.99 18.66
CA GLY A 116 -15.88 43.44 18.91
C GLY A 116 -16.19 44.31 17.68
N GLY A 117 -16.62 43.71 16.55
CA GLY A 117 -16.89 44.41 15.28
C GLY A 117 -16.01 43.98 14.09
N GLY A 118 -15.13 42.99 14.25
CA GLY A 118 -14.34 42.40 13.15
C GLY A 118 -14.75 40.98 12.74
N ASP A 119 -14.10 40.45 11.72
CA ASP A 119 -14.33 39.09 11.22
C ASP A 119 -13.49 38.04 11.98
N PHE A 120 -14.13 36.92 12.32
CA PHE A 120 -13.45 35.70 12.78
C PHE A 120 -13.40 34.68 11.65
N ARG A 121 -12.21 34.20 11.29
CA ARG A 121 -12.01 33.22 10.19
C ARG A 121 -11.17 32.04 10.66
N LEU A 122 -11.61 30.83 10.35
CA LEU A 122 -10.91 29.58 10.66
C LEU A 122 -10.83 28.72 9.39
N GLY A 123 -9.62 28.39 8.94
CA GLY A 123 -9.37 27.62 7.71
C GLY A 123 -8.18 28.16 6.91
N ASP A 124 -7.66 27.37 5.96
CA ASP A 124 -6.39 27.63 5.26
C ASP A 124 -6.48 28.46 3.98
N ASN A 125 -7.65 28.99 3.59
CA ASN A 125 -7.78 29.71 2.32
C ASN A 125 -8.42 31.09 2.45
N TYR A 126 -7.63 32.10 2.83
CA TYR A 126 -8.04 33.51 2.75
C TYR A 126 -6.85 34.45 2.42
N GLY A 127 -6.62 34.67 1.12
CA GLY A 127 -5.75 35.70 0.52
C GLY A 127 -5.09 35.19 -0.77
N ALA A 128 -5.28 35.75 -1.97
CA ALA A 128 -5.72 37.08 -2.41
C ALA A 128 -6.63 37.01 -3.65
#